data_AF-A0A6F9BB22-F1
#
_entry.id   AF-A0A6F9BB22-F1
#
_cell.length_a   1.000
_cell.length_b   1.000
_cell.length_c   1.000
_cell.angle_alpha   90.00
_cell.angle_beta   90.00
_cell.angle_gamma   90.00
#
_symmetry.space_group_name_H-M   'P 1'
#
loop_
_entity.id
_entity.type
_entity.pdbx_description
1 polymer ?
#
loop_
_entity_poly.entity_id
_entity_poly.type
_entity_poly.pdbx_seq_one_letter_code
_entity_poly.pdbx_strand_id
1 'polypeptide(L)'
;MTFAEIVRAMTFVINQGMAMYWGTSRWSAMEIMPSKHLLLTVNDIRPLVLCGDGVILFPCHQEAYSVARQFNLIPPVCEQAEYHYFQRDKVEVQLPELYHKIGVGAMTWSPLACGLITGKYSEGVPDISRANIKMTPQTVAEIDSLLGNKPQSKKESRA
;
A
#
# COMPACT_ATOMS: atom_id res chain seq x y z
N MET A 1 3.48 9.24 -13.27
CA MET A 1 3.26 8.07 -14.14
C MET A 1 1.77 7.81 -14.19
N THR A 2 1.18 7.70 -15.37
CA THR A 2 -0.26 7.47 -15.57
C THR A 2 -0.59 5.97 -15.53
N PHE A 3 -1.87 5.60 -15.31
CA PHE A 3 -2.29 4.20 -15.40
C PHE A 3 -2.00 3.58 -16.76
N ALA A 4 -2.17 4.35 -17.84
CA ALA A 4 -1.85 3.89 -19.20
C ALA A 4 -0.38 3.50 -19.36
N GLU A 5 0.54 4.29 -18.80
CA GLU A 5 1.96 3.97 -18.82
C GLU A 5 2.27 2.71 -18.01
N ILE A 6 1.70 2.57 -16.81
CA ILE A 6 1.90 1.39 -15.95
C ILE A 6 1.43 0.12 -16.66
N VAL A 7 0.20 0.11 -17.18
CA VAL A 7 -0.38 -1.08 -17.84
C VAL A 7 0.41 -1.44 -19.11
N ARG A 8 0.88 -0.44 -19.87
CA ARG A 8 1.74 -0.66 -21.06
C ARG A 8 3.10 -1.22 -20.66
N ALA A 9 3.74 -0.68 -19.62
CA ALA A 9 5.02 -1.18 -19.13
C ALA A 9 4.89 -2.63 -18.63
N MET A 10 3.85 -2.91 -17.84
CA MET A 10 3.59 -4.27 -17.33
C MET A 10 3.27 -5.26 -18.45
N THR A 11 2.51 -4.84 -19.46
CA THR A 11 2.27 -5.66 -20.65
C THR A 11 3.55 -5.88 -21.46
N PHE A 12 4.40 -4.86 -21.58
CA PHE A 12 5.69 -4.99 -22.25
C PHE A 12 6.58 -6.02 -21.57
N VAL A 13 6.74 -5.97 -20.24
CA VAL A 13 7.59 -6.93 -19.53
C VAL A 13 7.08 -8.37 -19.64
N ILE A 14 5.76 -8.56 -19.69
CA ILE A 14 5.15 -9.87 -19.92
C ILE A 14 5.43 -10.36 -21.35
N ASN A 15 5.24 -9.51 -22.35
CA ASN A 15 5.51 -9.85 -23.75
C ASN A 15 6.99 -10.15 -24.02
N GLN A 16 7.91 -9.59 -23.22
CA GLN A 16 9.34 -9.92 -23.27
C GLN A 16 9.69 -11.23 -22.52
N GLY A 17 8.71 -11.92 -21.92
CA GLY A 17 8.93 -13.13 -21.15
C GLY A 17 9.62 -12.91 -19.80
N MET A 18 9.68 -11.67 -19.31
CA MET A 18 10.30 -11.34 -18.01
C MET A 18 9.36 -11.63 -16.83
N ALA A 19 8.05 -11.70 -17.09
CA ALA A 19 7.03 -12.08 -16.13
C ALA A 19 5.90 -12.83 -16.85
N MET A 20 5.19 -13.72 -16.14
CA MET A 20 4.02 -14.41 -16.69
C MET A 20 2.74 -13.58 -16.56
N TYR A 21 2.59 -12.89 -15.42
CA TYR A 21 1.45 -12.04 -15.08
C TYR A 21 1.93 -10.87 -14.21
N TRP A 22 1.06 -9.91 -13.96
CA TRP A 22 1.32 -8.83 -13.02
C TRP A 22 0.13 -8.62 -12.09
N GLY A 23 0.39 -8.01 -10.94
CA GLY A 23 -0.60 -7.69 -9.93
C GLY A 23 -0.30 -6.35 -9.28
N THR A 24 -1.21 -5.94 -8.42
CA THR A 24 -1.14 -4.68 -7.68
C THR A 24 -0.91 -4.96 -6.20
N SER A 25 -0.51 -3.93 -5.44
CA SER A 25 -0.33 -4.03 -3.99
C SER A 25 -0.59 -2.68 -3.35
N ARG A 26 -1.46 -2.64 -2.35
CA ARG A 26 -1.92 -1.41 -1.68
C ARG A 26 -2.72 -0.46 -2.59
N TRP A 27 -3.38 -1.01 -3.60
CA TRP A 27 -4.24 -0.23 -4.49
C TRP A 27 -5.66 -0.14 -3.91
N SER A 28 -6.40 0.93 -4.23
CA SER A 28 -7.80 1.08 -3.80
C SER A 28 -8.70 0.27 -4.71
N ALA A 29 -9.69 -0.41 -4.13
CA ALA A 29 -10.74 -1.09 -4.88
C ALA A 29 -11.83 -0.13 -5.37
N MET A 30 -11.98 1.00 -4.69
CA MET A 30 -13.05 1.96 -4.96
C MET A 30 -12.89 2.53 -6.37
N GLU A 31 -13.94 2.45 -7.18
CA GLU A 31 -14.14 3.35 -8.31
C GLU A 31 -13.76 4.73 -7.82
N ILE A 32 -12.98 5.47 -8.60
CA ILE A 32 -12.77 6.89 -8.32
C ILE A 32 -14.16 7.48 -8.06
N MET A 33 -14.45 7.80 -6.78
CA MET A 33 -15.50 8.75 -6.46
C MET A 33 -15.10 9.96 -7.31
N PRO A 34 -15.96 10.38 -8.23
CA PRO A 34 -15.50 11.20 -9.32
C PRO A 34 -14.83 12.43 -8.73
N SER A 35 -13.56 12.66 -9.05
CA SER A 35 -13.03 14.01 -9.23
C SER A 35 -13.76 14.71 -10.39
N LYS A 36 -15.08 14.54 -10.52
CA LYS A 36 -15.99 15.28 -11.41
C LYS A 36 -16.78 16.34 -10.62
N HIS A 37 -16.49 16.54 -9.33
CA HIS A 37 -16.99 17.72 -8.60
C HIS A 37 -15.90 18.72 -8.19
N LEU A 38 -14.63 18.44 -8.45
CA LEU A 38 -13.55 19.42 -8.32
C LEU A 38 -12.76 19.47 -9.62
N LEU A 39 -12.92 20.59 -10.35
CA LEU A 39 -12.22 20.98 -11.57
C LEU A 39 -12.62 20.30 -12.89
N LEU A 40 -13.83 20.64 -13.34
CA LEU A 40 -13.95 21.16 -14.71
C LEU A 40 -13.23 22.52 -14.76
N THR A 41 -11.93 22.54 -15.03
CA THR A 41 -11.29 23.64 -15.76
C THR A 41 -9.88 23.24 -16.18
N VAL A 42 -9.66 23.41 -17.48
CA VAL A 42 -8.39 23.64 -18.20
C VAL A 42 -7.35 22.51 -18.21
N ASN A 43 -7.26 21.88 -19.39
CA ASN A 43 -6.01 21.67 -20.15
C ASN A 43 -4.73 22.00 -19.37
N ASP A 44 -4.11 21.00 -18.73
CA ASP A 44 -2.65 20.84 -18.82
C ASP A 44 -2.15 19.56 -18.15
N ILE A 45 -1.16 18.99 -18.81
CA ILE A 45 -0.19 18.01 -18.33
C ILE A 45 0.27 18.37 -16.92
N ARG A 46 0.18 17.44 -15.94
CA ARG A 46 1.13 17.35 -14.81
C ARG A 46 1.01 16.00 -14.06
N PRO A 47 2.13 15.45 -13.56
CA PRO A 47 2.19 14.13 -12.92
C PRO A 47 1.84 14.25 -11.44
N LEU A 48 1.00 13.36 -10.91
CA LEU A 48 0.72 13.34 -9.46
C LEU A 48 1.10 11.99 -8.86
N VAL A 49 2.36 11.91 -8.46
CA VAL A 49 2.73 11.37 -7.15
C VAL A 49 2.90 12.61 -6.28
N LEU A 50 2.16 12.76 -5.17
CA LEU A 50 2.61 13.63 -4.09
C LEU A 50 2.37 12.98 -2.73
N CYS A 51 3.50 12.56 -2.15
CA CYS A 51 3.76 12.64 -0.73
C CYS A 51 3.76 14.13 -0.33
N GLY A 52 3.03 14.48 0.73
CA GLY A 52 2.90 15.85 1.25
C GLY A 52 1.50 16.40 0.99
N ASP A 53 0.72 16.57 2.05
CA ASP A 53 -0.66 17.09 2.10
C ASP A 53 -1.80 16.07 1.90
N GLY A 54 -1.84 15.08 2.79
CA GLY A 54 -3.09 14.57 3.41
C GLY A 54 -4.07 13.73 2.58
N VAL A 55 -3.98 13.68 1.25
CA VAL A 55 -4.87 12.85 0.42
C VAL A 55 -4.03 11.90 -0.44
N ILE A 56 -3.82 10.70 0.06
CA ILE A 56 -3.23 9.62 -0.75
C ILE A 56 -4.31 9.16 -1.74
N LEU A 57 -4.27 9.65 -2.97
CA LEU A 57 -5.05 9.09 -4.06
C LEU A 57 -4.42 7.74 -4.42
N PHE A 58 -4.85 6.68 -3.75
CA PHE A 58 -4.36 5.35 -4.05
C PHE A 58 -4.78 4.94 -5.46
N PRO A 59 -3.87 4.35 -6.26
CA PRO A 59 -4.20 3.92 -7.60
C PRO A 59 -5.36 2.89 -7.62
N CYS A 60 -6.26 3.00 -8.61
CA CYS A 60 -7.52 2.26 -8.67
C CYS A 60 -7.43 1.03 -9.59
N HIS A 61 -7.94 -0.12 -9.12
CA HIS A 61 -8.01 -1.36 -9.91
C HIS A 61 -8.90 -1.22 -11.14
N GLN A 62 -10.07 -0.57 -10.98
CA GLN A 62 -11.05 -0.44 -12.05
C GLN A 62 -10.51 0.37 -13.24
N GLU A 63 -9.67 1.37 -12.97
CA GLU A 63 -9.05 2.19 -14.01
C GLU A 63 -7.98 1.42 -14.78
N ALA A 64 -7.08 0.72 -14.08
CA ALA A 64 -6.08 -0.12 -14.74
C ALA A 64 -6.75 -1.22 -15.59
N TYR A 65 -7.82 -1.82 -15.08
CA TYR A 65 -8.62 -2.78 -15.85
C TYR A 65 -9.27 -2.15 -17.08
N SER A 66 -9.86 -0.95 -16.93
CA SER A 66 -10.51 -0.24 -18.04
C SER A 66 -9.52 0.14 -19.14
N VAL A 67 -8.34 0.64 -18.75
CA VAL A 67 -7.21 0.92 -19.67
C VAL A 67 -6.78 -0.36 -20.37
N ALA A 68 -6.61 -1.46 -19.63
CA ALA A 68 -6.19 -2.73 -20.21
C ALA A 68 -7.19 -3.22 -21.27
N ARG A 69 -8.49 -3.13 -20.98
CA ARG A 69 -9.55 -3.47 -21.93
C ARG A 69 -9.58 -2.55 -23.15
N GLN A 70 -9.47 -1.24 -22.95
CA GLN A 70 -9.55 -0.25 -24.03
C GLN A 70 -8.40 -0.39 -25.04
N PHE A 71 -7.19 -0.70 -24.56
CA PHE A 71 -5.99 -0.76 -25.40
C PHE A 71 -5.54 -2.20 -25.73
N ASN A 72 -6.36 -3.21 -25.42
CA ASN A 72 -6.04 -4.63 -25.61
C ASN A 72 -4.70 -5.04 -24.96
N LEU A 73 -4.51 -4.60 -23.71
CA LEU A 73 -3.35 -4.89 -22.88
C LEU A 73 -3.70 -5.92 -21.80
N ILE A 74 -2.69 -6.41 -21.09
CA ILE A 74 -2.87 -7.44 -20.06
C ILE A 74 -3.30 -6.77 -18.74
N PRO A 75 -4.49 -7.08 -18.19
CA PRO A 75 -4.94 -6.52 -16.91
C PRO A 75 -4.20 -7.16 -15.73
N PRO A 76 -4.18 -6.50 -14.55
CA PRO A 76 -3.64 -7.11 -13.35
C PRO A 76 -4.51 -8.30 -12.93
N VAL A 77 -3.88 -9.38 -12.44
CA VAL A 77 -4.60 -10.62 -12.08
C VAL A 77 -4.81 -10.80 -10.58
N CYS A 78 -4.04 -10.10 -9.74
CA CYS A 78 -4.14 -10.20 -8.29
C CYS A 78 -3.86 -8.87 -7.59
N GLU A 79 -4.47 -8.70 -6.42
CA GLU A 79 -4.17 -7.64 -5.46
C GLU A 79 -3.53 -8.25 -4.22
N GLN A 80 -2.35 -7.72 -3.86
CA GLN A 80 -1.66 -8.07 -2.64
C GLN A 80 -2.08 -7.12 -1.50
N ALA A 81 -2.90 -7.62 -0.57
CA ALA A 81 -3.53 -6.81 0.48
C ALA A 81 -3.16 -7.27 1.90
N GLU A 82 -3.05 -6.32 2.82
CA GLU A 82 -2.86 -6.64 4.24
C GLU A 82 -4.14 -7.28 4.78
N TYR A 83 -3.99 -8.40 5.47
CA TYR A 83 -5.12 -9.07 6.09
C TYR A 83 -4.73 -9.83 7.34
N HIS A 84 -5.34 -9.45 8.46
CA HIS A 84 -5.19 -10.08 9.77
C HIS A 84 -6.31 -9.60 10.69
N TYR A 85 -6.36 -10.10 11.93
CA TYR A 85 -7.46 -9.80 12.86
C TYR A 85 -7.79 -8.29 13.00
N PHE A 86 -6.77 -7.42 13.03
CA PHE A 86 -6.94 -5.97 13.12
C PHE A 86 -7.12 -5.22 11.79
N GLN A 87 -7.03 -5.89 10.64
CA GLN A 87 -7.10 -5.27 9.32
C GLN A 87 -7.87 -6.19 8.37
N ARG A 88 -9.15 -5.89 8.18
CA ARG A 88 -10.13 -6.79 7.54
C ARG A 88 -10.88 -6.15 6.38
N ASP A 89 -11.23 -4.88 6.53
CA ASP A 89 -12.16 -4.14 5.66
C ASP A 89 -11.87 -4.29 4.17
N LYS A 90 -10.60 -4.12 3.76
CA LYS A 90 -10.25 -4.20 2.34
C LYS A 90 -10.55 -5.57 1.75
N VAL A 91 -10.12 -6.63 2.40
CA VAL A 91 -10.23 -8.00 1.88
C VAL A 91 -11.64 -8.55 2.03
N GLU A 92 -12.36 -8.19 3.09
CA GLU A 92 -13.70 -8.72 3.36
C GLU A 92 -14.82 -7.91 2.70
N VAL A 93 -14.64 -6.60 2.51
CA VAL A 93 -15.69 -5.73 1.96
C VAL A 93 -15.41 -5.33 0.52
N GLN A 94 -14.17 -4.96 0.20
CA GLN A 94 -13.88 -4.32 -1.08
C GLN A 94 -13.43 -5.31 -2.17
N LEU A 95 -12.53 -6.25 -1.84
CA LEU A 95 -12.02 -7.19 -2.83
C LEU A 95 -13.06 -8.20 -3.38
N PRO A 96 -14.09 -8.63 -2.62
CA PRO A 96 -15.12 -9.52 -3.17
C PRO A 96 -15.82 -8.95 -4.40
N GLU A 97 -16.07 -7.65 -4.40
CA GLU A 97 -16.65 -6.96 -5.53
C GLU A 97 -15.73 -7.00 -6.77
N LEU A 98 -14.41 -6.85 -6.58
CA LEU A 98 -13.43 -6.95 -7.65
C LEU A 98 -13.30 -8.38 -8.20
N TYR A 99 -13.37 -9.42 -7.35
CA TYR A 99 -13.40 -10.83 -7.81
C TYR A 99 -14.55 -11.03 -8.79
N HIS A 100 -15.75 -10.57 -8.42
CA HIS A 100 -16.95 -10.78 -9.20
C HIS A 100 -17.01 -9.92 -10.46
N LYS A 101 -16.52 -8.67 -10.42
CA LYS A 101 -16.59 -7.74 -11.56
C LYS A 101 -15.49 -7.95 -12.60
N ILE A 102 -14.25 -8.14 -12.16
CA ILE A 102 -13.07 -8.11 -13.04
C ILE A 102 -12.14 -9.31 -12.89
N GLY A 103 -12.42 -10.23 -11.96
CA GLY A 103 -11.66 -11.49 -11.80
C GLY A 103 -10.29 -11.33 -11.14
N VAL A 104 -10.01 -10.22 -10.46
CA VAL A 104 -8.72 -9.97 -9.77
C VAL A 104 -8.67 -10.74 -8.47
N GLY A 105 -7.76 -11.71 -8.28
CA GLY A 105 -7.59 -12.51 -7.04
C GLY A 105 -6.95 -11.78 -5.84
N ALA A 106 -7.06 -12.32 -4.62
CA ALA A 106 -6.34 -11.80 -3.44
C ALA A 106 -5.07 -12.60 -3.15
N MET A 107 -4.02 -11.89 -2.78
CA MET A 107 -2.86 -12.46 -2.09
C MET A 107 -2.63 -11.72 -0.78
N THR A 108 -3.02 -12.32 0.34
CA THR A 108 -2.94 -11.64 1.65
C THR A 108 -1.54 -11.66 2.23
N TRP A 109 -1.13 -10.59 2.91
CA TRP A 109 0.15 -10.50 3.63
C TRP A 109 -0.04 -10.06 5.09
N SER A 110 1.03 -10.25 5.89
CA SER A 110 1.05 -10.03 7.35
C SER A 110 -0.07 -10.75 8.14
N PRO A 111 -0.33 -12.04 7.93
CA PRO A 111 -1.44 -12.74 8.60
C PRO A 111 -1.36 -12.70 10.14
N LEU A 112 -0.15 -12.54 10.69
CA LEU A 112 0.10 -12.44 12.13
C LEU A 112 0.37 -11.00 12.61
N ALA A 113 0.07 -9.98 11.80
CA ALA A 113 0.36 -8.57 12.06
C ALA A 113 1.82 -8.36 12.53
N CYS A 114 2.79 -8.79 11.72
CA CYS A 114 4.23 -8.77 12.07
C CYS A 114 4.59 -9.55 13.36
N GLY A 115 3.74 -10.47 13.79
CA GLY A 115 3.88 -11.27 15.00
C GLY A 115 3.09 -10.72 16.20
N LEU A 116 2.38 -9.59 16.06
CA LEU A 116 1.63 -8.97 17.14
C LEU A 116 0.58 -9.92 17.74
N ILE A 117 -0.09 -10.68 16.88
CA ILE A 117 -1.19 -11.58 17.26
C ILE A 117 -0.67 -12.92 17.81
N THR A 118 0.65 -13.14 17.85
CA THR A 118 1.23 -14.39 18.39
C THR A 118 1.29 -14.45 19.92
N GLY A 119 0.98 -13.35 20.61
CA GLY A 119 1.05 -13.26 22.08
C GLY A 119 2.47 -13.04 22.62
N LYS A 120 3.52 -13.20 21.82
CA LYS A 120 4.93 -13.08 22.26
C LYS A 120 5.36 -11.70 22.77
N TYR A 121 4.50 -10.69 22.65
CA TYR A 121 4.75 -9.33 23.13
C TYR A 121 4.01 -8.99 24.43
N SER A 122 3.37 -9.97 25.09
CA SER A 122 2.61 -9.76 26.33
C SER A 122 3.46 -9.30 27.51
N GLU A 123 4.72 -9.74 27.57
CA GLU A 123 5.66 -9.45 28.67
C GLU A 123 6.79 -8.50 28.22
N GLY A 124 6.62 -7.80 27.10
CA GLY A 124 7.63 -6.93 26.49
C GLY A 124 8.12 -7.43 25.14
N VAL A 125 9.18 -6.82 24.60
CA VAL A 125 9.71 -7.12 23.26
C VAL A 125 10.83 -8.16 23.37
N PRO A 126 10.68 -9.39 22.84
CA PRO A 126 11.74 -10.38 22.86
C PRO A 126 12.94 -9.98 21.99
N ASP A 127 14.16 -10.32 22.41
CA ASP A 127 15.39 -9.87 21.74
C ASP A 127 15.52 -10.32 20.27
N ILE A 128 15.03 -11.50 19.95
CA ILE A 128 15.07 -12.06 18.59
C ILE A 128 13.83 -11.72 17.76
N SER A 129 12.92 -10.91 18.31
CA SER A 129 11.67 -10.58 17.65
C SER A 129 11.84 -9.49 16.60
N ARG A 130 10.94 -9.48 15.61
CA ARG A 130 10.86 -8.43 14.59
C ARG A 130 10.69 -7.03 15.19
N ALA A 131 10.10 -6.91 16.38
CA ALA A 131 9.94 -5.62 17.05
C ALA A 131 11.23 -5.12 17.72
N ASN A 132 12.24 -5.98 17.94
CA ASN A 132 13.54 -5.58 18.47
C ASN A 132 14.47 -5.04 17.36
N ILE A 133 14.00 -4.03 16.62
CA ILE A 133 14.82 -3.34 15.63
C ILE A 133 15.73 -2.37 16.39
N LYS A 134 17.04 -2.64 16.37
CA LYS A 134 18.03 -1.72 16.93
C LYS A 134 18.13 -0.49 16.02
N MET A 135 17.59 0.63 16.46
CA MET A 135 17.73 1.90 15.79
C MET A 135 19.12 2.50 16.06
N THR A 136 19.70 3.16 15.06
CA THR A 136 20.94 3.92 15.27
C THR A 136 20.62 5.20 16.05
N PRO A 137 21.58 5.76 16.80
CA PRO A 137 21.38 7.03 17.50
C PRO A 137 20.95 8.19 16.59
N GLN A 138 21.39 8.16 15.33
CA GLN A 138 21.01 9.14 14.30
C GLN A 138 19.53 9.03 13.96
N THR A 139 19.04 7.81 13.70
CA THR A 139 17.63 7.56 13.40
C THR A 139 16.73 7.92 14.58
N VAL A 140 17.17 7.66 15.82
CA VAL A 140 16.42 8.06 17.02
C VAL A 140 16.33 9.59 17.12
N ALA A 141 17.43 10.30 16.91
CA ALA A 141 17.43 11.77 16.95
C ALA A 141 16.55 12.39 15.84
N GLU A 142 16.54 11.80 14.64
CA GLU A 142 15.65 12.21 13.55
C GLU A 142 14.17 11.97 13.91
N ILE A 143 13.83 10.80 14.45
CA ILE A 143 12.46 10.48 14.88
C ILE A 143 12.00 11.43 15.99
N ASP A 144 12.84 11.67 16.99
CA ASP A 144 12.49 12.56 18.11
C ASP A 144 12.29 14.00 17.64
N SER A 145 13.11 14.47 16.68
CA SER A 145 12.94 15.77 16.03
C SER A 145 11.60 15.86 15.29
N LEU A 146 11.23 14.83 14.53
CA LEU A 146 9.98 14.79 13.76
C LEU A 146 8.73 14.71 14.65
N LEU A 147 8.81 13.97 15.76
CA LEU A 147 7.69 13.80 16.69
C LEU A 147 7.59 14.94 17.71
N GLY A 148 8.57 15.85 17.76
CA GLY A 148 8.66 16.91 18.77
C GLY A 148 8.93 16.37 20.18
N ASN A 149 9.49 15.16 20.28
CA ASN A 149 9.87 14.57 21.55
C ASN A 149 11.08 15.31 22.12
N LYS A 150 11.03 15.65 23.42
CA LYS A 150 12.22 16.14 24.13
C LYS A 150 13.12 14.94 24.46
N PRO A 151 14.45 15.08 24.41
CA PRO A 151 15.36 14.01 24.80
C PRO A 151 15.02 13.55 26.22
N GLN A 152 14.74 12.25 26.38
CA GLN A 152 14.36 11.66 27.66
C GLN A 152 15.49 11.93 28.67
N SER A 153 15.19 12.67 29.75
CA SER A 153 16.13 12.76 30.87
C SER A 153 16.34 11.34 31.40
N LYS A 154 17.60 10.92 31.49
CA LYS A 154 17.95 9.62 32.10
C LYS A 154 17.30 9.54 33.47
N LYS A 155 16.28 8.69 33.64
CA LYS A 155 15.86 8.29 34.97
C LYS A 155 17.01 7.49 35.56
N GLU A 156 17.70 8.08 36.52
CA GLU A 156 18.68 7.38 37.36
C GLU A 156 18.01 6.14 37.96
N SER A 157 18.56 4.99 37.62
CA SER A 157 18.25 3.72 38.26
C SER A 157 18.64 3.85 39.73
N ARG A 158 17.65 3.97 40.62
CA ARG A 158 17.86 3.84 42.06
C ARG A 158 18.34 2.41 42.36
N ALA A 159 19.58 2.34 42.86
CA ALA A 159 20.12 1.22 43.61
C ALA A 159 19.45 1.10 44.99
#